data_AF-A0A2T0ZWU0-F1
#
_entry.id   AF-A0A2T0ZWU0-F1
#
_cell.length_a   1.000
_cell.length_b   1.000
_cell.length_c   1.000
_cell.angle_alpha   90.00
_cell.angle_beta   90.00
_cell.angle_gamma   90.00
#
_symmetry.space_group_name_H-M   'P 1'
#
loop_
_entity.id
_entity.type
_entity.pdbx_description
1 polymer ?
#
loop_
_entity_poly.entity_id
_entity_poly.type
_entity_poly.pdbx_seq_one_letter_code
_entity_poly.pdbx_strand_id
1 'polypeptide(L)'
;MTYPPGNPQQNRYGGPPSRDHLAPGYPAPGRPTYPQGPPPQSYPPPPQRSGPPVSGPGGTIQLDCSYNKLGFFLAFTGPHIRVDGYGQDGTWGRTAIALPPGTHSIEVHTRYLGQMGPAHMLVNVYPGQQIPVFYRAPTAIFFKGAMGHQPQPTPGMWLTWVMFAIAVLVVATAFLF
;
A
#
# COMPACT_ATOMS: atom_id res chain seq x y z
N MET A 1 18.02 14.47 -53.09
CA MET A 1 16.55 14.25 -53.23
C MET A 1 16.32 12.77 -52.99
N THR A 2 15.60 12.28 -51.98
CA THR A 2 14.49 12.89 -51.23
C THR A 2 14.27 12.09 -49.95
N TYR A 3 14.18 12.78 -48.81
CA TYR A 3 13.66 12.26 -47.55
C TYR A 3 12.18 11.90 -47.71
N PRO A 4 11.66 10.82 -47.09
CA PRO A 4 10.22 10.65 -46.96
C PRO A 4 9.65 11.75 -46.05
N PRO A 5 8.53 12.38 -46.43
CA PRO A 5 7.98 13.55 -45.76
C PRO A 5 7.51 13.23 -44.33
N GLY A 6 7.98 14.04 -43.39
CA GLY A 6 7.49 14.07 -42.02
C GLY A 6 6.01 14.46 -41.96
N ASN A 7 5.30 13.80 -41.06
CA ASN A 7 3.90 14.07 -40.76
C ASN A 7 3.75 15.51 -40.23
N PRO A 8 3.01 16.41 -40.91
CA PRO A 8 2.74 17.73 -40.34
C PRO A 8 1.75 17.60 -39.18
N GLN A 9 2.29 17.81 -38.00
CA GLN A 9 1.66 18.40 -36.81
C GLN A 9 0.12 18.37 -36.74
N GLN A 10 -0.39 17.36 -36.03
CA GLN A 10 -1.51 17.55 -35.11
C GLN A 10 -1.11 18.64 -34.09
N ASN A 11 -1.57 19.88 -34.28
CA ASN A 11 -1.70 20.88 -33.22
C ASN A 11 -2.55 22.04 -33.72
N ARG A 12 -3.87 21.91 -33.60
CA ARG A 12 -4.79 23.04 -33.77
C ARG A 12 -6.02 22.92 -32.89
N TYR A 13 -5.79 22.71 -31.59
CA TYR A 13 -6.72 23.23 -30.59
C TYR A 13 -6.33 24.68 -30.34
N GLY A 14 -7.20 25.60 -30.78
CA GLY A 14 -7.01 27.03 -30.64
C GLY A 14 -6.96 27.43 -29.17
N GLY A 15 -5.88 28.11 -28.77
CA GLY A 15 -5.91 28.94 -27.58
C GLY A 15 -6.83 30.14 -27.81
N PRO A 16 -7.49 30.67 -26.77
CA PRO A 16 -8.27 31.90 -26.89
C PRO A 16 -7.33 33.07 -27.26
N PRO A 17 -7.76 33.98 -28.16
CA PRO A 17 -6.95 35.14 -28.51
C PRO A 17 -6.83 36.12 -27.32
N SER A 18 -5.60 36.59 -27.10
CA SER A 18 -5.23 37.65 -26.16
C SER A 18 -5.98 38.96 -26.47
N ARG A 19 -6.29 39.72 -25.43
CA ARG A 19 -7.43 40.65 -25.34
C ARG A 19 -7.11 42.10 -25.74
N ASP A 20 -6.09 42.35 -26.56
CA ASP A 20 -5.45 43.67 -26.55
C ASP A 20 -5.62 44.54 -27.81
N HIS A 21 -6.43 44.14 -28.81
CA HIS A 21 -6.61 44.97 -30.00
C HIS A 21 -8.03 44.97 -30.54
N LEU A 22 -8.93 45.80 -29.99
CA LEU A 22 -10.12 46.25 -30.71
C LEU A 22 -10.36 47.75 -30.53
N ALA A 23 -10.36 48.44 -31.67
CA ALA A 23 -10.60 49.86 -31.86
C ALA A 23 -12.04 50.26 -31.45
N PRO A 24 -12.27 51.52 -31.03
CA PRO A 24 -13.58 52.01 -30.63
C PRO A 24 -14.43 52.32 -31.87
N GLY A 25 -15.58 51.67 -32.05
CA GLY A 25 -16.50 52.16 -33.11
C GLY A 25 -17.69 51.32 -33.58
N TYR A 26 -17.96 50.12 -33.07
CA TYR A 26 -19.15 49.36 -33.51
C TYR A 26 -20.06 48.96 -32.34
N PRO A 27 -21.39 49.22 -32.43
CA PRO A 27 -22.35 48.78 -31.44
C PRO A 27 -22.50 47.25 -31.50
N ALA A 28 -22.33 46.59 -30.36
CA ALA A 28 -22.44 45.14 -30.25
C ALA A 28 -23.91 44.67 -30.43
N PRO A 29 -24.19 43.66 -31.25
CA PRO A 29 -25.51 43.03 -31.32
C PRO A 29 -25.91 42.42 -29.98
N GLY A 30 -27.20 42.57 -29.61
CA GLY A 30 -27.76 42.11 -28.34
C GLY A 30 -27.42 40.66 -28.01
N ARG A 31 -26.95 40.43 -26.78
CA ARG A 31 -26.62 39.09 -26.29
C ARG A 31 -27.91 38.29 -26.02
N PRO A 32 -28.07 37.08 -26.55
CA PRO A 32 -29.09 36.15 -26.08
C PRO A 32 -28.80 35.79 -24.61
N THR A 33 -29.75 36.05 -23.73
CA THR A 33 -29.71 35.56 -22.34
C THR A 33 -30.04 34.07 -22.35
N TYR A 34 -29.02 33.23 -22.22
CA TYR A 34 -29.22 31.81 -21.99
C TYR A 34 -29.62 31.57 -20.52
N PRO A 35 -30.59 30.70 -20.23
CA PRO A 35 -30.89 30.29 -18.86
C PRO A 35 -29.66 29.65 -18.22
N GLN A 36 -29.31 30.13 -17.04
CA GLN A 36 -28.20 29.62 -16.25
C GLN A 36 -28.48 28.16 -15.87
N GLY A 37 -27.69 27.22 -16.41
CA GLY A 37 -27.81 25.80 -16.09
C GLY A 37 -27.51 25.51 -14.61
N PRO A 38 -28.02 24.39 -14.07
CA PRO A 38 -27.79 24.00 -12.68
C PRO A 38 -26.29 23.85 -12.38
N PRO A 39 -25.87 24.11 -11.12
CA PRO A 39 -24.46 24.06 -10.74
C PRO A 39 -23.86 22.66 -10.97
N PRO A 40 -22.58 22.56 -11.35
CA PRO A 40 -21.94 21.28 -11.60
C PRO A 40 -21.91 20.43 -10.32
N GLN A 41 -22.60 19.29 -10.35
CA GLN A 41 -22.49 18.26 -9.33
C GLN A 41 -21.07 17.69 -9.34
N SER A 42 -20.42 17.75 -8.18
CA SER A 42 -19.18 17.05 -7.89
C SER A 42 -19.43 15.55 -7.97
N TYR A 43 -19.00 14.93 -9.07
CA TYR A 43 -19.02 13.48 -9.19
C TYR A 43 -18.03 12.87 -8.19
N PRO A 44 -18.43 11.85 -7.40
CA PRO A 44 -17.48 11.07 -6.64
C PRO A 44 -16.46 10.41 -7.57
N PRO A 45 -15.19 10.25 -7.15
CA PRO A 45 -14.17 9.61 -7.96
C PRO A 45 -14.62 8.18 -8.33
N PRO A 46 -14.39 7.74 -9.58
CA PRO A 46 -14.83 6.43 -10.02
C PRO A 46 -14.16 5.32 -9.18
N PRO A 47 -14.91 4.27 -8.81
CA PRO A 47 -14.34 3.12 -8.12
C PRO A 47 -13.26 2.50 -9.01
N GLN A 48 -12.05 2.30 -8.45
CA GLN A 48 -10.96 1.61 -9.12
C GLN A 48 -11.42 0.19 -9.44
N ARG A 49 -11.77 -0.06 -10.71
CA ARG A 49 -12.11 -1.40 -11.20
C ARG A 49 -10.85 -2.25 -11.17
N SER A 50 -10.83 -3.25 -10.29
CA SER A 50 -9.95 -4.41 -10.43
C SER A 50 -10.16 -5.02 -11.82
N GLY A 51 -9.11 -5.06 -12.64
CA GLY A 51 -9.15 -5.61 -13.99
C GLY A 51 -9.47 -7.11 -14.02
N PRO A 52 -9.79 -7.69 -15.19
CA PRO A 52 -10.05 -9.12 -15.32
C PRO A 52 -8.82 -9.94 -14.88
N PRO A 53 -9.02 -11.12 -14.25
CA PRO A 53 -7.92 -11.97 -13.80
C PRO A 53 -7.08 -12.39 -15.00
N VAL A 54 -5.79 -12.05 -14.99
CA VAL A 54 -4.86 -12.40 -16.06
C VAL A 54 -4.54 -13.88 -15.91
N SER A 55 -5.15 -14.73 -16.75
CA SER A 55 -4.86 -16.16 -16.80
C SER A 55 -3.52 -16.41 -17.51
N GLY A 56 -2.44 -16.44 -16.74
CA GLY A 56 -1.08 -16.85 -17.16
C GLY A 56 -0.41 -17.69 -16.07
N PRO A 57 0.79 -18.26 -16.30
CA PRO A 57 1.55 -18.94 -15.24
C PRO A 57 1.64 -18.00 -14.04
N GLY A 58 1.16 -18.43 -12.87
CA GLY A 58 1.15 -17.61 -11.66
C GLY A 58 2.55 -17.13 -11.25
N GLY A 59 2.60 -16.24 -10.27
CA GLY A 59 3.83 -15.94 -9.54
C GLY A 59 3.82 -16.61 -8.16
N THR A 60 4.97 -16.57 -7.49
CA THR A 60 5.14 -17.15 -6.15
C THR A 60 5.55 -16.07 -5.17
N ILE A 61 4.84 -15.95 -4.06
CA ILE A 61 5.24 -15.10 -2.95
C ILE A 61 6.05 -15.92 -1.97
N GLN A 62 7.28 -15.47 -1.71
CA GLN A 62 8.17 -16.03 -0.70
C GLN A 62 7.95 -15.26 0.60
N LEU A 63 6.98 -15.70 1.40
CA LEU A 63 6.64 -15.07 2.67
C LEU A 63 7.58 -15.56 3.77
N ASP A 64 8.32 -14.65 4.38
CA ASP A 64 9.21 -14.90 5.51
C ASP A 64 8.57 -14.31 6.78
N CYS A 65 8.00 -15.19 7.61
CA CYS A 65 7.39 -14.82 8.88
C CYS A 65 8.38 -15.02 10.02
N SER A 66 8.69 -13.97 10.77
CA SER A 66 9.64 -14.09 11.88
C SER A 66 9.26 -13.24 13.09
N TYR A 67 9.74 -13.67 14.25
CA TYR A 67 9.50 -13.03 15.55
C TYR A 67 10.83 -12.70 16.24
N ASN A 68 10.79 -11.88 17.28
CA ASN A 68 11.95 -11.56 18.10
C ASN A 68 12.14 -12.61 19.20
N LYS A 69 13.38 -12.87 19.66
CA LYS A 69 13.67 -13.79 20.78
C LYS A 69 12.85 -13.51 22.04
N LEU A 70 12.51 -12.26 22.34
CA LEU A 70 11.64 -11.89 23.46
C LEU A 70 10.20 -12.40 23.30
N GLY A 71 9.75 -12.55 22.05
CA GLY A 71 8.48 -13.16 21.69
C GLY A 71 8.56 -14.66 21.48
N PHE A 72 9.46 -15.39 22.17
CA PHE A 72 9.63 -16.84 21.94
C PHE A 72 8.35 -17.65 22.14
N PHE A 73 7.41 -17.17 22.94
CA PHE A 73 6.11 -17.80 23.12
C PHE A 73 5.27 -17.84 21.83
N LEU A 74 5.55 -16.94 20.87
CA LEU A 74 4.97 -16.99 19.53
C LEU A 74 5.40 -18.28 18.80
N ALA A 75 6.52 -18.91 19.16
CA ALA A 75 6.91 -20.20 18.58
C ALA A 75 5.84 -21.29 18.78
N PHE A 76 5.06 -21.21 19.87
CA PHE A 76 3.98 -22.16 20.15
C PHE A 76 2.70 -21.86 19.36
N THR A 77 2.59 -20.70 18.72
CA THR A 77 1.40 -20.28 17.95
C THR A 77 1.78 -19.84 16.55
N GLY A 78 1.26 -20.51 15.51
CA GLY A 78 1.56 -20.13 14.13
C GLY A 78 1.02 -18.74 13.74
N PRO A 79 1.68 -18.03 12.79
CA PRO A 79 1.09 -16.87 12.15
C PRO A 79 -0.16 -17.28 11.38
N HIS A 80 -1.15 -16.39 11.29
CA HIS A 80 -2.29 -16.57 10.42
C HIS A 80 -2.15 -15.64 9.22
N ILE A 81 -2.20 -16.23 8.03
CA ILE A 81 -1.97 -15.55 6.76
C ILE A 81 -3.32 -15.47 6.05
N ARG A 82 -3.68 -14.30 5.56
CA ARG A 82 -4.84 -14.07 4.71
C ARG A 82 -4.37 -13.54 3.37
N VAL A 83 -4.74 -14.23 2.30
CA VAL A 83 -4.50 -13.76 0.93
C VAL A 83 -5.85 -13.57 0.26
N ASP A 84 -6.14 -12.36 -0.21
CA ASP A 84 -7.41 -11.98 -0.82
C ASP A 84 -8.65 -12.33 0.03
N GLY A 85 -8.49 -12.29 1.36
CA GLY A 85 -9.53 -12.64 2.32
C GLY A 85 -9.60 -14.13 2.69
N TYR A 86 -8.88 -15.01 2.00
CA TYR A 86 -8.79 -16.43 2.35
C TYR A 86 -7.72 -16.66 3.41
N GLY A 87 -8.16 -17.11 4.59
CA GLY A 87 -7.30 -17.40 5.73
C GLY A 87 -6.70 -18.79 5.66
N GLN A 88 -5.40 -18.88 5.96
CA GLN A 88 -4.68 -20.12 6.17
C GLN A 88 -3.71 -19.99 7.35
N ASP A 89 -3.47 -21.13 8.00
CA ASP A 89 -2.50 -21.23 9.08
C ASP A 89 -1.10 -21.32 8.48
N GLY A 90 -0.22 -20.40 8.87
CA GLY A 90 1.16 -20.34 8.42
C GLY A 90 2.14 -20.97 9.40
N THR A 91 3.37 -21.15 8.93
CA THR A 91 4.50 -21.52 9.77
C THR A 91 5.45 -20.33 9.92
N TRP A 92 6.21 -20.31 11.02
CA TRP A 92 7.32 -19.37 11.16
C TRP A 92 8.46 -19.79 10.23
N GLY A 93 9.09 -18.81 9.58
CA GLY A 93 10.10 -19.01 8.55
C GLY A 93 9.55 -18.73 7.15
N ARG A 94 10.16 -19.36 6.14
CA ARG A 94 9.82 -19.14 4.73
C ARG A 94 8.70 -20.08 4.27
N THR A 95 7.70 -19.51 3.63
CA THR A 95 6.60 -20.24 2.98
C THR A 95 6.40 -19.68 1.57
N ALA A 96 6.36 -20.57 0.58
CA ALA A 96 6.06 -20.21 -0.80
C ALA A 96 4.55 -20.33 -1.05
N ILE A 97 3.91 -19.25 -1.50
CA ILE A 97 2.49 -19.20 -1.83
C ILE A 97 2.37 -18.90 -3.32
N ALA A 98 1.85 -19.87 -4.08
CA ALA A 98 1.57 -19.68 -5.51
C ALA A 98 0.27 -18.89 -5.68
N LEU A 99 0.31 -17.82 -6.45
CA LEU A 99 -0.82 -16.94 -6.71
C LEU A 99 -0.95 -16.66 -8.22
N PRO A 100 -2.17 -16.46 -8.72
CA PRO A 100 -2.35 -16.05 -10.10
C PRO A 100 -1.68 -14.68 -10.35
N PRO A 101 -1.44 -14.28 -11.60
CA PRO A 101 -0.96 -12.94 -11.91
C PRO A 101 -2.01 -11.88 -11.59
N GLY A 102 -1.62 -10.83 -10.85
CA GLY A 102 -2.53 -9.76 -10.43
C GLY A 102 -2.11 -9.05 -9.16
N THR A 103 -2.94 -8.12 -8.71
CA THR A 103 -2.77 -7.45 -7.41
C THR A 103 -3.45 -8.27 -6.32
N HIS A 104 -2.66 -8.71 -5.33
CA HIS A 104 -3.11 -9.52 -4.20
C HIS A 104 -2.99 -8.74 -2.90
N SER A 105 -4.01 -8.89 -2.04
CA SER A 105 -4.03 -8.33 -0.70
C SER A 105 -3.54 -9.37 0.30
N ILE A 106 -2.40 -9.10 0.94
CA ILE A 106 -1.82 -9.97 1.95
C ILE A 106 -2.00 -9.32 3.31
N GLU A 107 -2.65 -10.05 4.22
CA GLU A 107 -2.78 -9.69 5.62
C GLU A 107 -2.17 -10.79 6.48
N VAL A 108 -1.29 -10.43 7.40
CA VAL A 108 -0.71 -11.38 8.36
C VAL A 108 -0.94 -10.85 9.76
N HIS A 109 -1.36 -11.74 10.66
CA HIS A 109 -1.50 -11.46 12.08
C HIS A 109 -1.10 -12.69 12.90
N THR A 110 -0.85 -12.51 14.19
CA THR A 110 -0.43 -13.59 15.08
C THR A 110 -1.49 -13.89 16.14
N ARG A 111 -1.77 -15.17 16.40
CA ARG A 111 -2.86 -15.63 17.28
C ARG A 111 -2.39 -16.11 18.65
N TYR A 112 -1.64 -15.27 19.37
CA TYR A 112 -1.21 -15.61 20.73
C TYR A 112 -2.16 -15.11 21.82
N LEU A 113 -2.49 -13.80 21.82
CA LEU A 113 -3.40 -13.15 22.78
C LEU A 113 -4.56 -12.43 22.06
N GLY A 114 -5.09 -13.06 20.99
CA GLY A 114 -6.04 -12.45 20.05
C GLY A 114 -5.39 -12.10 18.70
N GLN A 115 -5.91 -11.10 17.99
CA GLN A 115 -5.34 -10.62 16.73
C GLN A 115 -4.21 -9.62 17.00
N MET A 116 -2.98 -10.12 17.17
CA MET A 116 -1.81 -9.28 17.39
C MET A 116 -1.11 -8.94 16.06
N GLY A 117 -0.66 -7.69 15.95
CA GLY A 117 0.25 -7.25 14.89
C GLY A 117 -0.30 -7.33 13.46
N PRO A 118 -1.55 -6.92 13.19
CA PRO A 118 -2.07 -6.95 11.83
C PRO A 118 -1.18 -6.09 10.93
N ALA A 119 -0.65 -6.72 9.88
CA ALA A 119 0.11 -6.06 8.84
C ALA A 119 -0.53 -6.39 7.49
N HIS A 120 -0.73 -5.36 6.68
CA HIS A 120 -1.41 -5.46 5.39
C HIS A 120 -0.53 -4.86 4.30
N MET A 121 -0.43 -5.55 3.17
CA MET A 121 0.29 -5.07 1.99
C MET A 121 -0.39 -5.55 0.71
N LEU A 122 -0.45 -4.65 -0.28
CA LEU A 122 -0.81 -4.99 -1.65
C LEU A 122 0.46 -5.38 -2.42
N VAL A 123 0.44 -6.55 -3.03
CA VAL A 123 1.55 -7.07 -3.83
C VAL A 123 1.07 -7.28 -5.25
N ASN A 124 1.78 -6.73 -6.22
CA ASN A 124 1.50 -7.00 -7.63
C ASN A 124 2.37 -8.16 -8.12
N VAL A 125 1.73 -9.28 -8.45
CA VAL A 125 2.36 -10.53 -8.87
C VAL A 125 2.35 -10.60 -10.40
N TYR A 126 3.53 -10.63 -11.02
CA TYR A 126 3.67 -10.88 -12.45
C TYR A 126 3.93 -12.38 -12.74
N PRO A 127 3.60 -12.88 -13.94
CA PRO A 127 3.80 -14.28 -14.31
C PRO A 127 5.25 -14.76 -14.12
N GLY A 128 5.45 -15.89 -13.45
CA GLY A 128 6.79 -16.47 -13.21
C GLY A 128 7.68 -15.67 -12.24
N GLN A 129 7.16 -14.61 -11.62
CA GLN A 129 7.90 -13.81 -10.67
C GLN A 129 7.93 -14.47 -9.29
N GLN A 130 9.06 -14.36 -8.60
CA GLN A 130 9.16 -14.65 -7.17
C GLN A 130 9.30 -13.35 -6.38
N ILE A 131 8.37 -13.09 -5.46
CA ILE A 131 8.37 -11.84 -4.68
C ILE A 131 8.68 -12.16 -3.22
N PRO A 132 9.82 -11.71 -2.68
CA PRO A 132 10.10 -11.84 -1.26
C PRO A 132 9.24 -10.85 -0.46
N VAL A 133 8.51 -11.37 0.51
CA VAL A 133 7.70 -10.59 1.45
C VAL A 133 8.13 -10.96 2.86
N PHE A 134 8.52 -9.98 3.64
CA PHE A 134 8.98 -10.18 5.01
C PHE A 134 7.93 -9.64 5.97
N TYR A 135 7.45 -10.50 6.87
CA TYR A 135 6.58 -10.14 7.98
C TYR A 135 7.33 -10.29 9.31
N ARG A 136 7.26 -9.23 10.13
CA ARG A 136 7.83 -9.21 11.49
C ARG A 136 6.76 -8.95 12.52
N ALA A 137 6.61 -9.92 13.42
CA ALA A 137 5.71 -9.82 14.56
C ALA A 137 6.19 -8.73 15.54
N PRO A 138 5.28 -7.95 16.14
CA PRO A 138 5.60 -6.93 17.14
C PRO A 138 6.07 -7.55 18.46
N THR A 139 6.80 -6.77 19.27
CA THR A 139 7.20 -7.20 20.63
C THR A 139 6.08 -7.14 21.66
N ALA A 140 5.02 -6.36 21.41
CA ALA A 140 3.87 -6.25 22.32
C ALA A 140 2.54 -6.19 21.56
N ILE A 141 1.46 -6.58 22.27
CA ILE A 141 0.11 -6.80 21.74
C ILE A 141 -0.47 -5.56 21.03
N PHE A 142 -0.07 -4.37 21.47
CA PHE A 142 -0.60 -3.10 20.99
C PHE A 142 0.06 -2.57 19.70
N PHE A 143 1.20 -3.15 19.30
CA PHE A 143 1.89 -2.68 18.10
C PHE A 143 1.38 -3.40 16.85
N LYS A 144 1.34 -2.66 15.74
CA LYS A 144 1.15 -3.24 14.41
C LYS A 144 2.39 -4.04 14.02
N GLY A 145 2.21 -5.15 13.32
CA GLY A 145 3.31 -5.87 12.68
C GLY A 145 3.88 -5.05 11.53
N ALA A 146 5.13 -5.30 11.17
CA ALA A 146 5.73 -4.67 10.01
C ALA A 146 5.80 -5.66 8.85
N MET A 147 5.37 -5.22 7.67
CA MET A 147 5.41 -6.01 6.45
C MET A 147 6.03 -5.18 5.33
N GLY A 148 6.88 -5.81 4.52
CA GLY A 148 7.49 -5.15 3.36
C GLY A 148 8.29 -6.10 2.48
N HIS A 149 8.74 -5.59 1.33
CA HIS A 149 9.62 -6.31 0.39
C HIS A 149 11.07 -6.42 0.87
N GLN A 150 11.39 -5.74 1.97
CA GLN A 150 12.68 -5.78 2.66
C GLN A 150 12.47 -6.26 4.10
N PRO A 151 13.48 -6.89 4.73
CA PRO A 151 13.43 -7.24 6.14
C PRO A 151 13.04 -6.03 7.00
N GLN A 152 11.91 -6.12 7.70
CA GLN A 152 11.39 -5.02 8.50
C GLN A 152 11.98 -5.00 9.92
N PRO A 153 12.24 -3.83 10.52
CA PRO A 153 12.60 -3.74 11.93
C PRO A 153 11.41 -4.15 12.82
N THR A 154 11.69 -4.73 13.99
CA THR A 154 10.65 -5.19 14.92
C THR A 154 9.91 -3.99 15.53
N PRO A 155 8.60 -3.84 15.30
CA PRO A 155 7.80 -2.77 15.88
C PRO A 155 7.74 -2.88 17.41
N GLY A 156 7.94 -1.75 18.09
CA GLY A 156 7.87 -1.68 19.56
C GLY A 156 9.19 -1.93 20.31
N MET A 157 10.30 -2.21 19.60
CA MET A 157 11.60 -2.51 20.22
C MET A 157 12.10 -1.37 21.13
N TRP A 158 11.95 -0.11 20.74
CA TRP A 158 12.41 1.02 21.53
C TRP A 158 11.66 1.14 22.87
N LEU A 159 10.35 0.87 22.88
CA LEU A 159 9.55 0.90 24.10
C LEU A 159 9.99 -0.20 25.07
N THR A 160 10.35 -1.38 24.54
CA THR A 160 10.90 -2.48 25.33
C THR A 160 12.19 -2.08 26.05
N TRP A 161 13.10 -1.39 25.36
CA TRP A 161 14.34 -0.89 25.98
C TRP A 161 14.08 0.13 27.09
N VAL A 162 13.12 1.04 26.90
CA VAL A 162 12.73 2.03 27.92
C VAL A 162 12.17 1.33 29.17
N MET A 163 11.31 0.32 29.00
CA MET A 163 10.76 -0.43 30.13
C MET A 163 11.83 -1.21 30.89
N PHE A 164 12.79 -1.82 30.19
CA PHE A 164 13.93 -2.47 30.83
C PHE A 164 14.80 -1.48 31.62
N ALA A 165 15.07 -0.30 31.06
CA ALA A 165 15.84 0.73 31.76
C ALA A 165 15.14 1.17 33.05
N ILE A 166 13.82 1.36 33.02
CA ILE A 166 13.02 1.70 34.20
C ILE A 166 13.04 0.56 35.23
N ALA A 167 12.87 -0.70 34.80
CA ALA A 167 12.90 -1.84 35.71
C ALA A 167 14.27 -1.98 36.40
N VAL A 168 15.37 -1.84 35.66
CA VAL A 168 16.72 -1.84 36.22
C VAL A 168 16.91 -0.69 37.22
N LEU A 169 16.39 0.50 36.90
CA LEU A 169 16.46 1.66 37.80
C LEU A 169 15.69 1.41 39.10
N VAL A 170 14.46 0.88 39.03
CA VAL A 170 13.66 0.54 40.22
C VAL A 170 14.38 -0.49 41.10
N VAL A 171 14.89 -1.55 40.47
CA VAL A 171 15.64 -2.60 41.18
C VAL A 171 16.91 -2.02 41.82
N ALA A 172 17.69 -1.22 41.08
CA ALA A 172 18.88 -0.56 41.61
C ALA A 172 18.55 0.36 42.79
N THR A 173 17.47 1.14 42.70
CA THR A 173 17.03 1.97 43.84
C THR A 173 16.60 1.13 45.03
N ALA A 174 15.93 -0.01 44.82
CA ALA A 174 15.52 -0.90 45.91
C ALA A 174 16.69 -1.60 46.62
N PHE A 175 17.86 -1.71 45.98
CA PHE A 175 19.09 -2.22 46.59
C PHE A 175 19.98 -1.13 47.20
N LEU A 176 19.66 0.15 46.97
CA LEU A 176 20.40 1.31 47.50
C LEU A 176 19.78 1.88 48.80
N PHE A 177 18.63 1.37 49.21
CA PHE A 177 17.96 1.65 50.49
C PHE A 177 17.93 0.40 51.36
#